data_AF-A0A7T5R8W9-F1
#
_entry.id   AF-A0A7T5R8W9-F1
#
_cell.length_a   1.000
_cell.length_b   1.000
_cell.length_c   1.000
_cell.angle_alpha   90.00
_cell.angle_beta   90.00
_cell.angle_gamma   90.00
#
_symmetry.space_group_name_H-M   'P 1'
#
loop_
_entity.id
_entity.type
_entity.pdbx_description
1 polymer ?
#
loop_
_entity_poly.entity_id
_entity_poly.type
_entity_poly.pdbx_seq_one_letter_code
_entity_poly.pdbx_strand_id
1 'polypeptide(L)'
;MGRNETFGFNLPRELSYMGRIKTAQVKSLGKDFVKAYPDRFTTDFDKNKEILATAQMKSKWLKNRLAGYTAKLMKQKARGVIITAPQKQEEEKKEET
;
A
#
# COMPACT_ATOMS: atom_id res chain seq x y z
N MET A 1 -23.82 -7.85 -20.49
CA MET A 1 -22.51 -7.25 -20.16
C MET A 1 -21.93 -7.97 -18.95
N GLY A 2 -20.95 -8.85 -19.21
CA GLY A 2 -20.41 -9.80 -18.23
C GLY A 2 -19.70 -9.10 -17.09
N ARG A 3 -20.14 -9.38 -15.85
CA ARG A 3 -19.37 -9.13 -14.65
C ARG A 3 -18.17 -10.07 -14.69
N ASN A 4 -17.04 -9.50 -15.06
CA ASN A 4 -15.73 -10.14 -15.09
C ASN A 4 -15.53 -11.11 -13.92
N GLU A 5 -15.09 -12.30 -14.31
CA GLU A 5 -14.91 -13.50 -13.51
C GLU A 5 -14.30 -13.21 -12.12
N THR A 6 -15.06 -13.57 -11.09
CA THR A 6 -14.55 -13.77 -9.74
C THR A 6 -13.54 -14.91 -9.79
N PHE A 7 -12.25 -14.60 -9.85
CA PHE A 7 -11.21 -15.55 -9.47
C PHE A 7 -11.53 -16.05 -8.06
N GLY A 8 -11.76 -17.36 -7.96
CA GLY A 8 -12.42 -18.01 -6.85
C GLY A 8 -11.77 -17.73 -5.49
N PHE A 9 -12.63 -17.38 -4.53
CA PHE A 9 -12.74 -17.97 -3.18
C PHE A 9 -13.91 -17.24 -2.52
N ASN A 10 -15.12 -17.77 -2.69
CA ASN A 10 -16.32 -17.25 -2.04
C ASN A 10 -16.35 -17.77 -0.59
N LEU A 11 -15.58 -17.12 0.31
CA LEU A 11 -15.63 -17.42 1.74
C LEU A 11 -16.60 -16.45 2.44
N PRO A 12 -17.49 -16.97 3.30
CA PRO A 12 -18.44 -16.14 4.07
C PRO A 12 -17.70 -15.13 4.96
N ARG A 13 -18.31 -13.96 5.14
CA ARG A 13 -17.74 -12.79 5.84
C ARG A 13 -17.43 -13.02 7.34
N GLU A 14 -17.70 -14.20 7.89
CA GLU A 14 -17.74 -14.49 9.33
C GLU A 14 -16.66 -15.46 9.85
N LEU A 15 -15.69 -15.91 9.03
CA LEU A 15 -14.61 -16.82 9.47
C LEU A 15 -13.22 -16.32 9.06
N SER A 16 -12.77 -15.14 9.51
CA SER A 16 -11.48 -14.62 9.02
C SER A 16 -10.69 -13.78 10.02
N TYR A 17 -10.37 -14.35 11.18
CA TYR A 17 -9.25 -13.87 12.00
C TYR A 17 -7.94 -14.62 11.73
N MET A 18 -7.98 -15.86 11.22
CA MET A 18 -6.79 -16.66 10.82
C MET A 18 -6.65 -16.89 9.30
N GLY A 19 -7.12 -15.93 8.48
CA GLY A 19 -7.00 -15.98 7.00
C GLY A 19 -6.60 -14.67 6.33
N ARG A 20 -6.44 -13.58 7.08
CA ARG A 20 -6.18 -12.22 6.54
C ARG A 20 -4.69 -11.86 6.51
N ILE A 21 -3.82 -12.84 6.34
CA ILE A 21 -2.37 -12.60 6.19
C ILE A 21 -2.12 -11.95 4.82
N LYS A 22 -1.30 -10.90 4.81
CA LYS A 22 -0.85 -10.27 3.56
C LYS A 22 0.23 -11.16 2.94
N THR A 23 0.11 -11.45 1.64
CA THR A 23 1.10 -12.24 0.89
C THR A 23 2.47 -11.57 0.91
N ALA A 24 3.53 -12.35 0.68
CA ALA A 24 4.90 -11.84 0.70
C ALA A 24 5.10 -10.70 -0.32
N GLN A 25 4.50 -10.81 -1.51
CA GLN A 25 4.57 -9.79 -2.55
C GLN A 25 4.02 -8.43 -2.07
N VAL A 26 2.85 -8.42 -1.40
CA VAL A 26 2.28 -7.18 -0.85
C VAL A 26 3.21 -6.58 0.20
N LYS A 27 3.83 -7.42 1.03
CA LYS A 27 4.76 -6.97 2.08
C LYS A 27 6.06 -6.41 1.50
N SER A 28 6.62 -7.06 0.47
CA SER A 28 7.84 -6.58 -0.19
C SER A 28 7.55 -5.26 -0.88
N LEU A 29 6.62 -5.26 -1.84
CA LEU A 29 6.28 -4.06 -2.62
C LEU A 29 5.93 -2.88 -1.72
N GLY A 30 5.14 -3.08 -0.66
CA GLY A 30 4.77 -1.98 0.22
C GLY A 30 5.94 -1.39 1.00
N LYS A 31 6.94 -2.21 1.35
CA LYS A 31 8.19 -1.71 1.93
C LYS A 31 9.01 -0.96 0.89
N ASP A 32 9.11 -1.48 -0.33
CA ASP A 32 9.81 -0.83 -1.44
C ASP A 32 9.20 0.54 -1.76
N PHE A 33 7.87 0.64 -1.84
CA PHE A 33 7.16 1.90 -2.08
C PHE A 33 7.40 2.93 -0.97
N VAL A 34 7.28 2.50 0.30
CA VAL A 34 7.52 3.40 1.44
C VAL A 34 8.98 3.83 1.52
N LYS A 35 9.92 2.97 1.09
CA LYS A 35 11.34 3.31 1.02
C LYS A 35 11.63 4.31 -0.10
N ALA A 36 11.03 4.11 -1.27
CA ALA A 36 11.24 4.99 -2.43
C ALA A 36 10.57 6.36 -2.28
N TYR A 37 9.40 6.43 -1.64
CA TYR A 37 8.61 7.66 -1.52
C TYR A 37 8.10 7.90 -0.09
N PRO A 38 8.99 8.13 0.89
CA PRO A 38 8.61 8.15 2.31
C PRO A 38 7.65 9.27 2.71
N ASP A 39 7.57 10.35 1.94
CA ASP A 39 6.79 11.56 2.25
C ASP A 39 5.44 11.62 1.54
N ARG A 40 5.33 10.96 0.37
CA ARG A 40 4.07 10.92 -0.37
C ARG A 40 3.05 10.04 0.35
N PHE A 41 3.50 9.02 1.07
CA PHE A 41 2.62 8.09 1.78
C PHE A 41 2.23 8.64 3.16
N THR A 42 0.95 8.57 3.47
CA THR A 42 0.39 9.05 4.74
C THR A 42 -0.28 7.92 5.52
N THR A 43 -0.84 8.23 6.70
CA THR A 43 -1.67 7.31 7.49
C THR A 43 -3.07 7.11 6.90
N ASP A 44 -3.45 7.99 5.97
CA ASP A 44 -4.74 8.02 5.29
C ASP A 44 -4.82 7.01 4.14
N PHE A 45 -5.93 6.29 4.03
CA PHE A 45 -6.09 5.22 3.03
C PHE A 45 -6.38 5.77 1.65
N ASP A 46 -7.21 6.81 1.55
CA ASP A 46 -7.72 7.29 0.27
C ASP A 46 -6.60 7.94 -0.56
N LYS A 47 -5.82 8.83 0.07
CA LYS A 47 -4.62 9.43 -0.51
C LYS A 47 -3.61 8.38 -0.99
N ASN A 48 -3.35 7.36 -0.18
CA ASN A 48 -2.44 6.27 -0.55
C ASN A 48 -2.95 5.45 -1.74
N LYS A 49 -4.27 5.30 -1.87
CA LYS A 49 -4.89 4.59 -2.99
C LYS A 49 -4.79 5.37 -4.28
N GLU A 50 -4.94 6.70 -4.25
CA GLU A 50 -4.73 7.57 -5.41
C GLU A 50 -3.28 7.54 -5.90
N ILE A 51 -2.32 7.62 -4.98
CA ILE A 51 -0.89 7.51 -5.29
C ILE A 51 -0.56 6.14 -5.90
N LEU A 52 -1.18 5.06 -5.42
CA LEU A 52 -1.01 3.73 -6.00
C LEU A 52 -1.85 3.50 -7.26
N ALA A 53 -2.78 4.40 -7.57
CA ALA A 53 -3.57 4.33 -8.79
C ALA A 53 -2.74 4.74 -10.01
N THR A 54 -1.83 5.71 -9.85
CA THR A 54 -0.88 6.17 -10.88
C THR A 54 0.23 5.16 -11.17
N ALA A 55 0.56 4.29 -10.21
CA ALA A 55 1.45 3.17 -10.47
C ALA A 55 0.83 2.20 -11.50
N GLN A 56 1.65 1.72 -12.46
CA GLN A 56 1.26 0.82 -13.56
C GLN A 56 0.81 -0.61 -13.12
N MET A 57 0.18 -0.76 -11.96
CA MET A 57 -0.39 -2.02 -11.50
C MET A 57 -1.72 -2.31 -12.20
N LYS A 58 -1.87 -3.52 -12.76
CA LYS A 58 -3.07 -3.95 -13.47
C LYS A 58 -4.23 -4.35 -12.55
N SER A 59 -3.93 -4.87 -11.35
CA SER A 59 -4.94 -5.49 -10.48
C SER A 59 -5.48 -4.54 -9.39
N LYS A 60 -6.79 -4.25 -9.42
CA LYS A 60 -7.50 -3.44 -8.41
C LYS A 60 -7.38 -4.00 -6.99
N TRP A 61 -7.45 -5.33 -6.84
CA TRP A 61 -7.27 -6.00 -5.55
C TRP A 61 -5.90 -5.72 -4.94
N LEU A 62 -4.84 -5.76 -5.76
CA LEU A 62 -3.47 -5.56 -5.32
C LEU A 62 -3.27 -4.11 -4.85
N LYS A 63 -3.79 -3.12 -5.59
CA LYS A 63 -3.76 -1.71 -5.20
C LYS A 63 -4.41 -1.48 -3.83
N ASN A 64 -5.63 -2.02 -3.63
CA ASN A 64 -6.34 -1.89 -2.36
C ASN A 64 -5.58 -2.56 -1.20
N ARG A 65 -5.00 -3.74 -1.44
CA ARG A 65 -4.25 -4.47 -0.42
C ARG A 65 -2.95 -3.77 -0.04
N LEU A 66 -2.31 -3.14 -1.03
CA LEU A 66 -1.09 -2.38 -0.87
C LEU A 66 -1.34 -1.05 -0.14
N ALA A 67 -2.37 -0.29 -0.52
CA ALA A 67 -2.79 0.94 0.17
C ALA A 67 -3.09 0.69 1.67
N GLY A 68 -3.74 -0.43 1.97
CA GLY A 68 -3.99 -0.84 3.36
C GLY A 68 -2.76 -1.38 4.09
N TYR A 69 -1.69 -1.74 3.39
CA TYR A 69 -0.42 -2.13 4.01
C TYR A 69 0.51 -0.93 4.24
N THR A 70 0.60 0.00 3.29
CA THR A 70 1.37 1.25 3.45
C THR A 70 0.82 2.09 4.60
N ALA A 71 -0.51 2.25 4.71
CA ALA A 71 -1.13 2.95 5.86
C ALA A 71 -0.82 2.26 7.20
N LYS A 72 -0.73 0.92 7.23
CA LYS A 72 -0.34 0.17 8.43
C LYS A 72 1.12 0.46 8.80
N LEU A 73 2.02 0.48 7.83
CA LEU A 73 3.44 0.81 8.06
C LEU A 73 3.60 2.23 8.60
N MET A 74 2.91 3.22 8.02
CA MET A 74 2.98 4.62 8.50
C MET A 74 2.45 4.77 9.93
N LYS A 75 1.36 4.08 10.28
CA LYS A 75 0.85 4.05 11.67
C LYS A 75 1.84 3.39 12.64
N GLN A 76 2.57 2.37 12.20
CA GLN A 76 3.58 1.71 13.03
C GLN A 76 4.86 2.56 13.17
N LYS A 77 5.23 3.33 12.13
CA LYS A 77 6.30 4.33 12.18
C LYS A 77 5.96 5.44 13.18
N ALA A 78 4.73 5.96 13.14
CA ALA A 78 4.25 6.97 14.09
C ALA A 78 4.26 6.48 15.56
N ARG A 79 4.08 5.17 15.78
CA ARG A 79 4.16 4.53 17.10
C ARG A 79 5.59 4.20 17.56
N GLY A 80 6.61 4.45 16.72
CA GLY A 80 8.01 4.09 17.03
C GLY A 80 8.32 2.59 16.98
N VAL A 81 7.39 1.75 16.50
CA VAL A 81 7.57 0.28 16.44
C VAL A 81 8.45 -0.13 15.25
N ILE A 82 8.51 0.68 14.19
CA ILE A 82 9.35 0.42 13.02
C ILE A 82 10.52 1.39 13.01
N ILE A 83 11.72 0.84 13.24
CA ILE A 83 13.01 1.48 13.02
C ILE A 83 13.35 1.35 11.53
N THR A 84 12.65 2.08 10.66
CA THR A 84 13.14 2.27 9.28
C THR A 84 13.88 3.59 9.25
N ALA A 85 15.16 3.50 8.86
CA ALA A 85 16.09 4.63 8.81
C ALA A 85 15.48 5.85 8.11
N PRO A 86 15.73 7.07 8.61
CA PRO A 86 15.28 8.28 7.96
C PRO A 86 16.02 8.43 6.63
N GLN A 87 15.30 8.33 5.52
CA GLN A 87 15.81 8.83 4.25
C GLN A 87 15.23 10.22 4.03
N LYS A 88 16.12 11.19 4.26
CA LYS A 88 16.06 12.59 3.81
C LYS A 88 15.46 12.63 2.41
N GLN A 89 14.37 13.39 2.25
CA GLN A 89 14.07 13.90 0.93
C GLN A 89 15.07 15.02 0.66
N GLU A 90 15.88 14.82 -0.37
CA GLU A 90 16.48 15.94 -1.06
C GLU A 90 15.39 16.62 -1.87
N GLU A 91 15.34 17.91 -1.64
CA GLU A 91 14.52 18.93 -2.25
C GLU A 91 14.92 19.03 -3.73
N GLU A 92 14.16 18.43 -4.64
CA GLU A 92 14.15 18.85 -6.04
C GLU A 92 12.70 19.12 -6.45
N LYS A 93 12.19 20.20 -5.85
CA LYS A 93 11.65 21.36 -6.59
C LYS A 93 11.76 21.12 -8.11
N LYS A 94 10.67 20.84 -8.82
CA LYS A 94 10.00 21.85 -9.65
C LYS A 94 10.94 22.99 -10.12
N GLU A 95 11.93 22.64 -10.90
CA GLU A 95 12.57 23.48 -11.93
C GLU A 95 12.64 22.51 -13.13
N GLU A 96 12.20 22.81 -14.34
CA GLU A 96 12.10 24.07 -15.04
C GLU A 96 11.20 23.85 -16.29
N THR A 97 10.41 24.87 -16.63
CA THR A 97 9.90 25.29 -17.96
C THR A 97 9.38 24.26 -18.97
#